data_AF-A0A8H7W1E4-F1
#
_entry.id   AF-A0A8H7W1E4-F1
#
_cell.length_a   1.000
_cell.length_b   1.000
_cell.length_c   1.000
_cell.angle_alpha   90.00
_cell.angle_beta   90.00
_cell.angle_gamma   90.00
#
_symmetry.space_group_name_H-M   'P 1'
#
loop_
_entity.id
_entity.type
_entity.pdbx_description
1 polymer ?
#
loop_
_entity_poly.entity_id
_entity_poly.type
_entity_poly.pdbx_seq_one_letter_code
_entity_poly.pdbx_strand_id
1 'polypeptide(L)'
;MLRRSSSQKISPKNEVPAILFLSNENGDPLYCKKCEAAKPARTHHCKECNRCTPKMDQIYFERINGCVDQDNYKLFFLFVFYVALYSLFVEFTLVPRLLKEIKAKIGNITLSFCWKVYKIYLASVYHLWKNALLMIWQRKWIPLFTGVQGLEGLDHISSHWYVVTVLGFLFGLTLAGFAAVHFWYIIRNQTSIEYVADKPVFARVNFDETGNDFEVVKIRNDKTMFDMGLYNNWCSVMGSNPLLWLGIYI
;
A
#
# COMPACT_ATOMS: atom_id res chain seq x y z
N MET A 1 -14.39 -10.73 -44.99
CA MET A 1 -14.63 -9.33 -45.39
C MET A 1 -14.56 -8.44 -44.16
N LEU A 2 -13.49 -7.64 -44.07
CA LEU A 2 -13.26 -6.68 -42.98
C LEU A 2 -14.26 -5.51 -43.11
N ARG A 3 -15.17 -5.33 -42.15
CA ARG A 3 -16.04 -4.14 -42.10
C ARG A 3 -15.23 -2.98 -41.52
N ARG A 4 -14.98 -1.99 -42.38
CA ARG A 4 -14.26 -0.73 -42.10
C ARG A 4 -14.91 0.02 -40.94
N SER A 5 -14.08 0.51 -40.02
CA SER A 5 -14.45 1.52 -39.03
C SER A 5 -14.79 2.83 -39.74
N SER A 6 -16.07 3.19 -39.77
CA SER A 6 -16.49 4.54 -40.14
C SER A 6 -16.58 5.37 -38.86
N SER A 7 -15.64 6.29 -38.69
CA SER A 7 -15.72 7.40 -37.74
C SER A 7 -16.91 8.28 -38.14
N GLN A 8 -18.11 7.95 -37.67
CA GLN A 8 -19.27 8.82 -37.84
C GLN A 8 -19.22 9.90 -36.77
N LYS A 9 -19.09 11.15 -37.22
CA LYS A 9 -19.30 12.34 -36.39
C LYS A 9 -20.71 12.27 -35.79
N ILE A 10 -20.80 12.10 -34.48
CA ILE A 10 -22.03 12.24 -33.72
C ILE A 10 -22.44 13.72 -33.80
N SER A 11 -23.51 14.00 -34.54
CA SER A 11 -24.16 15.31 -34.57
C SER A 11 -25.10 15.40 -33.37
N PRO A 12 -25.14 16.53 -32.63
CA PRO A 12 -25.91 16.63 -31.39
C PRO A 12 -27.38 16.77 -31.74
N LYS A 13 -28.11 15.65 -31.74
CA LYS A 13 -29.57 15.66 -31.77
C LYS A 13 -30.05 15.49 -30.33
N ASN A 14 -30.48 16.61 -29.77
CA ASN A 14 -31.16 16.77 -28.48
C ASN A 14 -30.24 16.59 -27.26
N GLU A 15 -30.09 17.65 -26.46
CA GLU A 15 -29.29 17.71 -25.23
C GLU A 15 -29.95 16.92 -24.08
N VAL A 16 -30.15 15.62 -24.27
CA VAL A 16 -30.36 14.71 -23.13
C VAL A 16 -28.97 14.36 -22.61
N PRO A 17 -28.67 14.53 -21.31
CA PRO A 17 -27.37 14.16 -20.78
C PRO A 17 -27.19 12.65 -20.98
N ALA A 18 -26.30 12.27 -21.90
CA ALA A 18 -26.02 10.87 -22.18
C ALA A 18 -25.60 10.19 -20.87
N ILE A 19 -26.34 9.15 -20.48
CA ILE A 19 -26.09 8.47 -19.21
C ILE A 19 -24.99 7.43 -19.44
N LEU A 20 -23.87 7.59 -18.74
CA LEU A 20 -22.68 6.74 -18.88
C LEU A 20 -22.56 5.77 -17.70
N PHE A 21 -22.48 4.47 -17.98
CA PHE A 21 -22.24 3.42 -16.98
C PHE A 21 -21.14 2.47 -17.42
N LEU A 22 -20.36 1.95 -16.47
CA LEU A 22 -19.40 0.89 -16.76
C LEU A 22 -20.12 -0.41 -17.10
N SER A 23 -19.73 -1.03 -18.20
CA SER A 23 -20.34 -2.26 -18.71
C SER A 23 -19.29 -3.32 -19.05
N ASN A 24 -19.76 -4.51 -19.36
CA ASN A 24 -18.96 -5.49 -20.11
C ASN A 24 -18.86 -5.06 -21.59
N GLU A 25 -18.13 -5.85 -22.38
CA GLU A 25 -18.00 -5.68 -23.83
C GLU A 25 -19.32 -5.72 -24.60
N ASN A 26 -20.36 -6.35 -24.03
CA ASN A 26 -21.69 -6.48 -24.63
C ASN A 26 -22.64 -5.32 -24.24
N GLY A 27 -22.25 -4.44 -23.31
CA GLY A 27 -23.11 -3.37 -22.80
C GLY A 27 -23.98 -3.76 -21.60
N ASP A 28 -23.82 -4.96 -21.05
CA ASP A 28 -24.49 -5.37 -19.82
C ASP A 28 -23.80 -4.79 -18.58
N PRO A 29 -24.54 -4.56 -17.48
CA PRO A 29 -23.94 -4.16 -16.22
C PRO A 29 -22.92 -5.20 -15.73
N LEU A 30 -21.85 -4.74 -15.09
CA LEU A 30 -20.91 -5.62 -14.41
C LEU A 30 -21.67 -6.45 -13.37
N TYR A 31 -21.43 -7.76 -13.30
CA TYR A 31 -22.19 -8.66 -12.43
C TYR A 31 -21.26 -9.56 -11.60
N CYS A 32 -21.59 -9.74 -10.33
CA CYS A 32 -20.89 -10.68 -9.45
C CYS A 32 -21.68 -11.99 -9.33
N LYS A 33 -21.15 -13.07 -9.92
CA LYS A 33 -21.78 -14.40 -9.84
C LYS A 33 -21.92 -14.95 -8.41
N LYS A 34 -21.05 -14.55 -7.48
CA LYS A 34 -21.04 -15.05 -6.10
C LYS A 34 -22.03 -14.34 -5.19
N CYS A 35 -22.22 -13.05 -5.41
CA CYS A 35 -23.19 -12.23 -4.65
C CYS A 35 -24.54 -12.11 -5.37
N GLU A 36 -24.65 -12.68 -6.57
CA GLU A 36 -25.83 -12.61 -7.44
C GLU A 36 -26.39 -11.19 -7.65
N ALA A 37 -25.48 -10.21 -7.69
CA ALA A 37 -25.83 -8.80 -7.75
C ALA A 37 -25.05 -8.05 -8.83
N ALA A 38 -25.68 -7.01 -9.38
CA ALA A 38 -24.99 -6.02 -10.20
C ALA A 38 -23.89 -5.35 -9.37
N LYS A 39 -22.73 -5.17 -10.00
CA LYS A 39 -21.50 -4.71 -9.39
C LYS A 39 -21.30 -3.24 -9.75
N PRO A 40 -21.35 -2.32 -8.78
CA PRO A 40 -21.06 -0.92 -9.03
C PRO A 40 -19.65 -0.71 -9.58
N ALA A 41 -19.41 0.45 -10.19
CA ALA A 41 -18.09 0.85 -10.64
C ALA A 41 -17.05 0.71 -9.52
N ARG A 42 -15.82 0.29 -9.86
CA ARG A 42 -14.68 0.15 -8.92
C ARG A 42 -14.88 -0.82 -7.75
N THR A 43 -16.01 -1.53 -7.69
CA THR A 43 -16.25 -2.55 -6.68
C THR A 43 -15.44 -3.79 -7.01
N HIS A 44 -15.13 -4.68 -6.07
CA HIS A 44 -14.55 -6.01 -6.32
C HIS A 44 -15.07 -7.01 -5.30
N HIS A 45 -15.26 -8.28 -5.69
CA HIS A 45 -15.68 -9.31 -4.74
C HIS A 45 -14.46 -9.82 -3.97
N CYS A 46 -14.46 -9.62 -2.66
CA CYS A 46 -13.43 -10.07 -1.72
C CYS A 46 -13.82 -11.48 -1.25
N LYS A 47 -13.02 -12.50 -1.57
CA LYS A 47 -13.34 -13.91 -1.23
C LYS A 47 -13.30 -14.14 0.28
N GLU A 48 -12.37 -13.49 0.98
CA GLU A 48 -12.21 -13.56 2.44
C GLU A 48 -13.37 -12.88 3.17
N CYS A 49 -13.80 -11.68 2.73
CA CYS A 49 -14.97 -11.00 3.32
C CYS A 49 -16.32 -11.54 2.80
N ASN A 50 -16.31 -12.45 1.83
CA ASN A 50 -17.48 -13.00 1.14
C ASN A 50 -18.52 -11.95 0.70
N ARG A 51 -18.05 -10.75 0.28
CA ARG A 51 -18.90 -9.64 -0.14
C ARG A 51 -18.26 -8.82 -1.26
N CYS A 52 -19.08 -8.08 -2.00
CA CYS A 52 -18.63 -7.05 -2.93
C CYS A 52 -18.24 -5.79 -2.15
N THR A 53 -16.98 -5.37 -2.30
CA THR A 53 -16.38 -4.24 -1.60
C THR A 53 -16.17 -3.07 -2.57
N PRO A 54 -16.74 -1.87 -2.30
CA PRO A 54 -16.61 -0.70 -3.16
C PRO A 54 -15.20 -0.11 -3.09
N LYS A 55 -14.70 0.42 -4.22
CA LYS A 55 -13.35 1.03 -4.38
C LYS A 55 -12.27 0.22 -3.65
N MET A 56 -12.28 -1.10 -3.85
CA MET A 56 -11.38 -1.99 -3.14
C MET A 56 -9.95 -1.71 -3.57
N ASP A 57 -9.07 -1.51 -2.60
CA ASP A 57 -7.65 -1.26 -2.85
C ASP A 57 -6.80 -2.50 -2.58
N GLN A 58 -6.97 -3.12 -1.42
CA GLN A 58 -6.22 -4.32 -1.04
C GLN A 58 -7.15 -5.47 -0.66
N ILE A 59 -6.85 -6.64 -1.22
CA ILE A 59 -7.75 -7.81 -1.27
C ILE A 59 -7.94 -8.50 0.09
N TYR A 60 -7.08 -8.27 1.07
CA TYR A 60 -7.27 -8.65 2.48
C TYR A 60 -6.02 -8.21 3.23
N PHE A 61 -6.18 -7.48 4.32
CA PHE A 61 -5.07 -7.15 5.20
C PHE A 61 -5.30 -7.85 6.54
N GLU A 62 -4.53 -8.90 6.79
CA GLU A 62 -4.63 -9.77 7.98
C GLU A 62 -4.74 -8.96 9.28
N ARG A 63 -4.01 -7.84 9.37
CA ARG A 63 -3.96 -7.01 10.58
C ARG A 63 -5.24 -6.20 10.85
N ILE A 64 -6.10 -6.00 9.85
CA ILE A 64 -7.41 -5.34 9.97
C ILE A 64 -8.56 -6.37 9.94
N ASN A 65 -8.28 -7.67 9.74
CA ASN A 65 -9.28 -8.72 9.55
C ASN A 65 -10.35 -8.32 8.50
N GLY A 66 -9.92 -7.64 7.44
CA GLY A 66 -10.83 -7.03 6.48
C GLY A 66 -10.14 -6.54 5.21
N CYS A 67 -10.97 -6.27 4.20
CA CYS A 67 -10.59 -5.64 2.95
C CYS A 67 -10.40 -4.12 3.14
N VAL A 68 -9.41 -3.51 2.49
CA VAL A 68 -9.25 -2.04 2.47
C VAL A 68 -10.13 -1.47 1.36
N ASP A 69 -11.04 -0.58 1.72
CA ASP A 69 -12.13 -0.06 0.89
C ASP A 69 -12.31 1.45 1.06
N GLN A 70 -13.26 2.03 0.35
CA GLN A 70 -13.50 3.48 0.38
C GLN A 70 -13.66 4.05 1.80
N ASP A 71 -14.27 3.29 2.71
CA ASP A 71 -14.65 3.78 4.04
C ASP A 71 -13.45 3.77 5.00
N ASN A 72 -12.54 2.80 4.84
CA ASN A 72 -11.38 2.64 5.73
C ASN A 72 -10.04 3.05 5.09
N TYR A 73 -10.01 3.41 3.81
CA TYR A 73 -8.77 3.76 3.10
C TYR A 73 -8.04 4.94 3.75
N LYS A 74 -8.77 5.96 4.23
CA LYS A 74 -8.19 7.10 4.98
C LYS A 74 -7.42 6.61 6.21
N LEU A 75 -8.03 5.75 7.01
CA LEU A 75 -7.41 5.20 8.23
C LEU A 75 -6.18 4.37 7.90
N PHE A 76 -6.26 3.54 6.86
CA PHE A 76 -5.14 2.73 6.39
C PHE A 76 -3.95 3.60 5.97
N PHE A 77 -4.19 4.60 5.12
CA PHE A 77 -3.13 5.50 4.66
C PHE A 77 -2.51 6.29 5.82
N LEU A 78 -3.33 6.83 6.72
CA LEU A 78 -2.83 7.55 7.90
C LEU A 78 -2.02 6.64 8.82
N PHE A 79 -2.45 5.40 9.05
CA PHE A 79 -1.70 4.42 9.83
C PHE A 79 -0.31 4.19 9.23
N VAL A 80 -0.22 3.90 7.93
CA VAL A 80 1.06 3.69 7.25
C VAL A 80 1.93 4.95 7.31
N PHE A 81 1.34 6.12 7.06
CA PHE A 81 2.04 7.41 7.09
C PHE A 81 2.63 7.71 8.48
N TYR A 82 1.85 7.53 9.55
CA TYR A 82 2.33 7.77 10.92
C TYR A 82 3.38 6.76 11.35
N VAL A 83 3.24 5.48 10.98
CA VAL A 83 4.27 4.47 11.29
C VAL A 83 5.57 4.79 10.54
N ALA A 84 5.50 5.20 9.28
CA ALA A 84 6.68 5.62 8.51
C ALA A 84 7.34 6.88 9.11
N LEU A 85 6.54 7.88 9.53
CA LEU A 85 7.06 9.08 10.18
C LEU A 85 7.73 8.75 11.52
N TYR A 86 7.12 7.86 12.31
CA TYR A 86 7.66 7.41 13.57
C TYR A 86 8.97 6.63 13.39
N SER A 87 9.06 5.72 12.41
CA SER A 87 10.31 5.00 12.14
C SER A 87 11.44 5.95 11.74
N LEU A 88 11.15 6.93 10.87
CA LEU A 88 12.13 7.93 10.46
C LEU A 88 12.57 8.83 11.63
N PHE A 89 11.65 9.18 12.53
CA PHE A 89 11.97 9.94 13.74
C PHE A 89 12.89 9.16 14.68
N VAL A 90 12.62 7.87 14.88
CA VAL A 90 13.47 6.97 15.69
C VAL A 90 14.86 6.85 15.06
N GLU A 91 14.95 6.71 13.73
CA GLU A 91 16.23 6.67 13.03
C GLU A 91 17.01 7.99 13.16
N PHE A 92 16.33 9.12 12.96
CA PHE A 92 16.93 10.45 13.08
C PHE A 92 17.54 10.71 14.47
N THR A 93 16.94 10.16 15.53
CA THR A 93 17.44 10.31 16.90
C THR A 93 18.52 9.28 17.28
N LEU A 94 18.41 8.04 16.78
CA LEU A 94 19.35 6.96 17.10
C LEU A 94 20.66 7.02 16.29
N VAL A 95 20.59 7.34 15.00
CA VAL A 95 21.76 7.33 14.10
C VAL A 95 22.87 8.27 14.57
N PRO A 96 22.63 9.55 14.94
CA PRO A 96 23.68 10.44 15.41
C PRO A 96 24.32 9.97 16.71
N ARG A 97 23.53 9.39 17.62
CA ARG A 97 24.04 8.81 18.88
C ARG A 97 24.96 7.64 18.58
N LEU A 98 24.55 6.75 17.68
CA LEU A 98 25.35 5.61 17.25
C LEU A 98 26.66 6.05 16.58
N LEU A 99 26.61 7.05 15.70
CA LEU A 99 27.80 7.59 15.03
C LEU A 99 28.78 8.23 16.02
N LYS A 100 28.27 8.91 17.06
CA LYS A 100 29.10 9.49 18.12
C LYS A 100 29.79 8.41 18.94
N GLU A 101 29.07 7.36 19.32
CA GLU A 101 29.62 6.21 20.05
C GLU A 101 30.65 5.44 19.22
N ILE A 102 30.35 5.19 17.93
CA ILE A 102 31.28 4.59 16.97
C ILE A 102 32.55 5.43 16.89
N LYS A 103 32.43 6.76 16.70
CA LYS A 103 33.58 7.67 16.60
C LYS A 103 34.40 7.71 17.88
N ALA A 104 33.75 7.71 19.04
CA ALA A 104 34.40 7.69 20.36
C ALA A 104 35.16 6.38 20.61
N LYS A 105 34.66 5.25 20.08
CA LYS A 105 35.21 3.92 20.32
C LYS A 105 36.26 3.48 19.29
N ILE A 106 36.26 4.04 18.07
CA ILE A 106 37.02 3.49 16.93
C ILE A 106 38.25 4.29 16.51
N GLY A 107 38.39 5.59 16.84
CA GLY A 107 39.52 6.38 16.31
C GLY A 107 39.56 6.38 14.77
N ASN A 108 40.71 6.67 14.14
CA ASN A 108 40.84 6.70 12.67
C ASN A 108 40.66 5.29 12.05
N ILE A 109 39.79 5.21 11.03
CA ILE A 109 39.43 3.96 10.34
C ILE A 109 40.65 3.39 9.60
N THR A 110 41.15 2.24 10.03
CA THR A 110 42.25 1.47 9.41
C THR A 110 41.75 0.11 8.93
N LEU A 111 42.44 -0.51 7.95
CA LEU A 111 42.10 -1.81 7.32
C LEU A 111 41.86 -2.97 8.32
N SER A 112 42.46 -2.88 9.52
CA SER A 112 42.21 -3.77 10.66
C SER A 112 40.75 -3.76 11.15
N PHE A 113 40.05 -2.63 10.98
CA PHE A 113 38.64 -2.45 11.35
C PHE A 113 37.69 -3.24 10.45
N CYS A 114 37.89 -3.24 9.13
CA CYS A 114 37.10 -4.05 8.20
C CYS A 114 37.20 -5.54 8.55
N TRP A 115 38.37 -6.01 8.96
CA TRP A 115 38.56 -7.38 9.43
C TRP A 115 37.82 -7.63 10.77
N LYS A 116 37.83 -6.69 11.72
CA LYS A 116 37.06 -6.87 12.97
C LYS A 116 35.55 -6.90 12.72
N VAL A 117 35.02 -6.02 11.86
CA VAL A 117 33.60 -6.01 11.47
C VAL A 117 33.21 -7.29 10.73
N TYR A 118 34.05 -7.78 9.82
CA TYR A 118 33.81 -9.03 9.11
C TYR A 118 33.83 -10.26 10.05
N LYS A 119 34.71 -10.28 11.08
CA LYS A 119 34.67 -11.33 12.12
C LYS A 119 33.41 -11.27 12.98
N ILE A 120 32.96 -10.06 13.34
CA ILE A 120 31.71 -9.88 14.10
C ILE A 120 30.50 -10.33 13.27
N TYR A 121 30.49 -10.04 11.97
CA TYR A 121 29.45 -10.51 11.04
C TYR A 121 29.44 -12.05 10.93
N LEU A 122 30.60 -12.70 10.78
CA LEU A 122 30.69 -14.16 10.76
C LEU A 122 30.23 -14.78 12.10
N ALA A 123 30.59 -14.17 13.23
CA ALA A 123 30.16 -14.62 14.55
C ALA A 123 28.65 -14.43 14.77
N SER A 124 28.07 -13.32 14.32
CA SER A 124 26.62 -13.08 14.44
C SER A 124 25.82 -14.06 13.59
N VAL A 125 26.28 -14.38 12.37
CA VAL A 125 25.69 -15.42 11.52
C VAL A 125 25.79 -16.79 12.20
N TYR A 126 26.96 -17.16 12.75
CA TYR A 126 27.12 -18.42 13.48
C TYR A 126 26.19 -18.51 14.70
N HIS A 127 26.11 -17.46 15.52
CA HIS A 127 25.24 -17.43 16.69
C HIS A 127 23.75 -17.42 16.33
N LEU A 128 23.37 -16.74 15.25
CA LEU A 128 22.00 -16.76 14.72
C LEU A 128 21.59 -18.18 14.33
N TRP A 129 22.44 -18.89 13.58
CA TRP A 129 22.17 -20.26 13.16
C TRP A 129 22.22 -21.26 14.32
N LYS A 130 23.20 -21.13 15.22
CA LYS A 130 23.26 -21.93 16.45
C LYS A 130 22.01 -21.76 17.30
N ASN A 131 21.55 -20.52 17.48
CA ASN A 131 20.36 -20.23 18.27
C ASN A 131 19.08 -20.64 17.53
N ALA A 132 18.98 -20.49 16.21
CA ALA A 132 17.86 -21.00 15.42
C ALA A 132 17.72 -22.53 15.53
N LEU A 133 18.84 -23.27 15.48
CA LEU A 133 18.85 -24.72 15.68
C LEU A 133 18.48 -25.11 17.12
N LEU A 134 18.98 -24.38 18.12
CA LEU A 134 18.61 -24.59 19.53
C LEU A 134 17.14 -24.24 19.81
N MET A 135 16.60 -23.24 19.11
CA MET A 135 15.20 -22.82 19.18
C MET A 135 14.25 -23.88 18.59
N ILE A 136 14.66 -24.58 17.53
CA ILE A 136 13.95 -25.73 16.96
C ILE A 136 14.01 -26.93 17.91
N TRP A 137 15.17 -27.17 18.54
CA TRP A 137 15.40 -28.36 19.36
C TRP A 137 14.78 -28.29 20.77
N GLN A 138 14.76 -27.11 21.42
CA GLN A 138 14.40 -27.01 22.84
C GLN A 138 13.02 -26.43 23.14
N ARG A 139 12.30 -25.84 22.17
CA ARG A 139 10.93 -25.27 22.36
C ARG A 139 10.77 -24.37 23.62
N LYS A 140 11.82 -23.66 24.08
CA LYS A 140 11.82 -22.84 25.30
C LYS A 140 11.67 -21.33 25.00
N TRP A 141 10.62 -20.95 24.28
CA TRP A 141 10.43 -19.57 23.80
C TRP A 141 9.81 -18.61 24.83
N ILE A 142 9.34 -19.13 25.98
CA ILE A 142 8.61 -18.36 27.01
C ILE A 142 9.47 -17.33 27.76
N PRO A 143 10.77 -17.54 28.05
CA PRO A 143 11.58 -16.56 28.78
C PRO A 143 12.12 -15.40 27.92
N LEU A 144 11.96 -15.44 26.59
CA LEU A 144 12.46 -14.39 25.70
C LEU A 144 11.73 -13.05 25.92
N PHE A 145 10.52 -13.09 26.50
CA PHE A 145 9.72 -11.91 26.83
C PHE A 145 9.93 -11.38 28.26
N THR A 146 10.64 -12.11 29.14
CA THR A 146 10.66 -11.80 30.58
C THR A 146 11.97 -11.25 31.12
N GLY A 147 12.99 -11.02 30.29
CA GLY A 147 14.21 -10.28 30.66
C GLY A 147 14.99 -10.91 31.83
N VAL A 148 16.11 -11.59 31.55
CA VAL A 148 17.02 -12.06 32.62
C VAL A 148 18.43 -11.49 32.43
N GLN A 149 18.92 -10.98 33.56
CA GLN A 149 20.20 -10.35 33.85
C GLN A 149 21.39 -11.31 33.70
N GLY A 150 22.57 -10.73 33.44
CA GLY A 150 23.86 -11.43 33.59
C GLY A 150 24.71 -11.44 32.33
N LEU A 151 25.39 -10.33 32.08
CA LEU A 151 26.62 -10.26 31.28
C LEU A 151 27.38 -9.00 31.72
N GLU A 152 28.14 -9.14 32.80
CA GLU A 152 29.02 -8.10 33.32
C GLU A 152 30.10 -7.78 32.27
N GLY A 153 30.19 -6.50 31.87
CA GLY A 153 31.31 -5.96 31.08
C GLY A 153 31.00 -5.53 29.64
N LEU A 154 29.73 -5.43 29.24
CA LEU A 154 29.28 -4.93 27.92
C LEU A 154 28.21 -3.83 28.08
N ASP A 155 28.37 -2.99 29.10
CA ASP A 155 27.26 -2.41 29.87
C ASP A 155 26.65 -1.10 29.34
N HIS A 156 27.01 -0.63 28.13
CA HIS A 156 26.50 0.69 27.69
C HIS A 156 25.75 0.76 26.37
N ILE A 157 25.90 -0.19 25.44
CA ILE A 157 24.98 -0.42 24.32
C ILE A 157 25.24 -1.86 23.87
N SER A 158 24.29 -2.74 24.15
CA SER A 158 24.39 -4.14 23.73
C SER A 158 24.17 -4.26 22.21
N SER A 159 24.79 -5.29 21.62
CA SER A 159 24.85 -5.52 20.17
C SER A 159 23.48 -5.56 19.48
N HIS A 160 22.41 -5.85 20.25
CA HIS A 160 21.04 -5.80 19.77
C HIS A 160 20.64 -4.41 19.25
N TRP A 161 21.13 -3.31 19.80
CA TRP A 161 20.77 -1.97 19.33
C TRP A 161 21.27 -1.69 17.92
N TYR A 162 22.45 -2.19 17.54
CA TYR A 162 22.94 -2.06 16.16
C TYR A 162 22.05 -2.83 15.18
N VAL A 163 21.64 -4.04 15.55
CA VAL A 163 20.73 -4.87 14.75
C VAL A 163 19.35 -4.21 14.64
N VAL A 164 18.82 -3.70 15.75
CA VAL A 164 17.54 -2.98 15.79
C VAL A 164 17.58 -1.71 14.94
N THR A 165 18.67 -0.95 14.97
CA THR A 165 18.81 0.26 14.13
C THR A 165 18.88 -0.10 12.64
N VAL A 166 19.63 -1.14 12.25
CA VAL A 166 19.72 -1.55 10.84
C VAL A 166 18.41 -2.13 10.32
N LEU A 167 17.76 -3.02 11.09
CA LEU A 167 16.46 -3.57 10.73
C LEU A 167 15.38 -2.50 10.72
N GLY A 168 15.42 -1.57 11.70
CA GLY A 168 14.54 -0.41 11.76
C GLY A 168 14.68 0.46 10.52
N PHE A 169 15.91 0.78 10.10
CA PHE A 169 16.18 1.56 8.90
C PHE A 169 15.64 0.90 7.62
N LEU A 170 15.85 -0.40 7.45
CA LEU A 170 15.32 -1.13 6.29
C LEU A 170 13.79 -1.11 6.30
N PHE A 171 13.18 -1.34 7.46
CA PHE A 171 11.73 -1.31 7.60
C PHE A 171 11.16 0.10 7.35
N GLY A 172 11.76 1.14 7.92
CA GLY A 172 11.37 2.54 7.70
C GLY A 172 11.44 2.95 6.24
N LEU A 173 12.51 2.59 5.53
CA LEU A 173 12.64 2.86 4.10
C LEU A 173 11.57 2.15 3.26
N THR A 174 11.27 0.89 3.57
CA THR A 174 10.22 0.14 2.87
C THR A 174 8.83 0.74 3.10
N LEU A 175 8.53 1.13 4.35
CA LEU A 175 7.26 1.78 4.68
C LEU A 175 7.12 3.16 4.05
N ALA A 176 8.20 3.95 4.02
CA ALA A 176 8.19 5.25 3.36
C ALA A 176 7.95 5.11 1.85
N GLY A 177 8.60 4.14 1.20
CA GLY A 177 8.35 3.84 -0.22
C GLY A 177 6.91 3.40 -0.47
N PHE A 178 6.38 2.53 0.38
CA PHE A 178 4.99 2.07 0.30
C PHE A 178 3.99 3.23 0.50
N ALA A 179 4.21 4.09 1.50
CA ALA A 179 3.40 5.29 1.72
C ALA A 179 3.44 6.24 0.52
N ALA A 180 4.61 6.42 -0.12
CA ALA A 180 4.76 7.25 -1.30
C ALA A 180 4.01 6.70 -2.52
N VAL A 181 4.01 5.39 -2.72
CA VAL A 181 3.22 4.74 -3.78
C VAL A 181 1.72 4.91 -3.54
N HIS A 182 1.25 4.72 -2.30
CA HIS A 182 -0.16 4.97 -1.97
C HIS A 182 -0.56 6.44 -2.07
N PHE A 183 0.35 7.36 -1.73
CA PHE A 183 0.14 8.79 -1.98
C PHE A 183 -0.02 9.04 -3.48
N TRP A 184 0.81 8.42 -4.32
CA TRP A 184 0.70 8.50 -5.77
C TRP A 184 -0.64 7.96 -6.30
N TYR A 185 -1.14 6.86 -5.74
CA TYR A 185 -2.47 6.32 -6.05
C TYR A 185 -3.60 7.30 -5.69
N ILE A 186 -3.51 7.96 -4.52
CA ILE A 186 -4.51 8.95 -4.10
C ILE A 186 -4.54 10.12 -5.07
N ILE A 187 -3.40 10.72 -5.40
CA ILE A 187 -3.36 11.90 -6.28
C ILE A 187 -3.80 11.60 -7.71
N ARG A 188 -3.78 10.33 -8.13
CA ARG A 188 -4.28 9.84 -9.42
C ARG A 188 -5.71 9.28 -9.35
N ASN A 189 -6.31 9.27 -8.15
CA ASN A 189 -7.58 8.61 -7.84
C ASN A 189 -7.71 7.19 -8.41
N GLN A 190 -6.64 6.42 -8.30
CA GLN A 190 -6.55 5.06 -8.80
C GLN A 190 -6.31 4.11 -7.62
N THR A 191 -6.91 2.93 -7.63
CA THR A 191 -6.58 1.87 -6.65
C THR A 191 -5.40 1.02 -7.15
N SER A 192 -4.72 0.31 -6.25
CA SER A 192 -3.63 -0.59 -6.62
C SER A 192 -4.09 -1.69 -7.61
N ILE A 193 -5.34 -2.15 -7.48
CA ILE A 193 -5.96 -3.10 -8.41
C ILE A 193 -6.18 -2.46 -9.78
N GLU A 194 -6.67 -1.22 -9.83
CA GLU A 194 -6.86 -0.50 -11.09
C GLU A 194 -5.52 -0.19 -11.78
N TYR A 195 -4.45 -0.03 -11.01
CA TYR A 195 -3.10 0.15 -11.55
C TYR A 195 -2.55 -1.13 -12.19
N VAL A 196 -2.79 -2.29 -11.56
CA VAL A 196 -2.29 -3.59 -12.05
C VAL A 196 -3.23 -4.20 -13.10
N ALA A 197 -4.51 -3.86 -13.08
CA ALA A 197 -5.49 -4.40 -14.02
C ALA A 197 -5.31 -3.79 -15.42
N ASP A 198 -4.46 -4.41 -16.25
CA ASP A 198 -4.36 -4.10 -17.69
C ASP A 198 -5.54 -4.71 -18.46
N LYS A 199 -6.77 -4.31 -18.10
CA LYS A 199 -7.99 -4.76 -18.76
C LYS A 199 -8.68 -3.58 -19.42
N PRO A 200 -9.16 -3.74 -20.67
CA PRO A 200 -9.92 -2.70 -21.31
C PRO A 200 -11.22 -2.44 -20.53
N VAL A 201 -11.46 -1.17 -20.22
CA VAL A 201 -12.69 -0.72 -19.58
C VAL A 201 -13.69 -0.38 -20.67
N PHE A 202 -14.92 -0.90 -20.55
CA PHE A 202 -16.02 -0.59 -21.46
C PHE A 202 -17.03 0.28 -20.72
N ALA A 203 -17.56 1.28 -21.41
CA ALA A 203 -18.65 2.09 -20.92
C ALA A 203 -19.80 2.06 -21.91
N ARG A 204 -21.00 1.85 -21.40
CA ARG A 204 -22.25 2.00 -22.14
C ARG A 204 -22.70 3.45 -22.03
N VAL A 205 -22.96 4.05 -23.18
CA VAL A 205 -23.49 5.41 -23.33
C VAL A 205 -24.92 5.27 -23.84
N ASN A 206 -25.91 5.63 -23.02
CA ASN A 206 -27.31 5.67 -23.44
C ASN A 206 -27.63 7.05 -23.98
N PHE A 207 -28.19 7.12 -25.18
CA PHE A 207 -28.64 8.37 -25.81
C PHE A 207 -30.11 8.70 -25.51
N ASP A 208 -30.82 7.75 -24.90
CA ASP A 208 -32.21 7.89 -24.48
C ASP A 208 -32.41 7.44 -23.01
N GLU A 209 -33.49 7.94 -22.38
CA GLU A 209 -33.88 7.50 -21.03
C GLU A 209 -34.42 6.06 -21.01
N THR A 210 -34.85 5.54 -22.18
CA THR A 210 -35.38 4.18 -22.28
C THR A 210 -34.28 3.11 -22.24
N GLY A 211 -33.03 3.50 -22.50
CA GLY A 211 -31.87 2.61 -22.51
C GLY A 211 -31.80 1.68 -23.72
N ASN A 212 -32.68 1.86 -24.72
CA ASN A 212 -32.70 1.03 -25.92
C ASN A 212 -31.73 1.53 -26.99
N ASP A 213 -31.42 2.83 -27.00
CA ASP A 213 -30.43 3.42 -27.87
C ASP A 213 -29.11 3.63 -27.12
N PHE A 214 -28.17 2.69 -27.30
CA PHE A 214 -26.89 2.70 -26.60
C PHE A 214 -25.71 2.35 -27.49
N GLU A 215 -24.56 2.94 -27.18
CA GLU A 215 -23.26 2.59 -27.76
C GLU A 215 -22.30 2.12 -26.66
N VAL A 216 -21.53 1.06 -26.94
CA VAL A 216 -20.48 0.58 -26.04
C VAL A 216 -19.15 1.12 -26.52
N VAL A 217 -18.58 2.03 -25.73
CA VAL A 217 -17.30 2.67 -26.01
C VAL A 217 -16.21 1.97 -25.21
N LYS A 218 -15.16 1.51 -25.92
CA LYS A 218 -13.93 1.03 -25.28
C LYS A 218 -13.11 2.24 -24.83
N ILE A 219 -12.98 2.43 -23.53
CA ILE A 219 -12.18 3.50 -22.96
C ILE A 219 -10.70 3.13 -23.11
N ARG A 220 -9.93 4.01 -23.76
CA ARG A 220 -8.49 3.82 -23.94
C ARG A 220 -7.82 3.93 -22.57
N ASN A 221 -6.93 3.00 -22.27
CA ASN A 221 -6.27 2.86 -20.96
C ASN A 221 -5.21 3.97 -20.69
N ASP A 222 -5.24 5.07 -21.45
CA ASP A 222 -4.18 6.08 -21.49
C ASP A 222 -4.35 7.20 -20.46
N LYS A 223 -5.52 7.29 -19.80
CA LYS A 223 -5.78 8.25 -18.72
C LYS A 223 -6.59 7.65 -17.58
N THR A 224 -6.22 8.05 -16.36
CA THR A 224 -6.89 7.81 -15.09
C THR A 224 -8.34 8.28 -15.17
N MET A 225 -9.25 7.39 -15.58
CA MET A 225 -10.67 7.67 -15.82
C MET A 225 -11.34 8.43 -14.66
N PHE A 226 -10.89 8.19 -13.44
CA PHE A 226 -11.45 8.76 -12.21
C PHE A 226 -10.68 10.00 -11.71
N ASP A 227 -9.68 10.48 -12.44
CA ASP A 227 -8.88 11.64 -12.05
C ASP A 227 -9.67 12.94 -12.21
N MET A 228 -9.93 13.59 -11.09
CA MET A 228 -10.64 14.87 -10.97
C MET A 228 -9.70 16.05 -10.70
N GLY A 229 -8.38 15.84 -10.82
CA GLY A 229 -7.32 16.78 -10.44
C GLY A 229 -6.81 16.56 -9.01
N LEU A 230 -5.58 16.98 -8.75
CA LEU A 230 -4.83 16.69 -7.52
C LEU A 230 -5.62 16.96 -6.23
N TYR A 231 -6.25 18.14 -6.13
CA TYR A 231 -6.99 18.54 -4.94
C TYR A 231 -8.28 17.72 -4.75
N ASN A 232 -9.07 17.55 -5.81
CA ASN A 232 -10.33 16.81 -5.75
C ASN A 232 -10.09 15.32 -5.48
N ASN A 233 -9.02 14.76 -6.04
CA ASN A 233 -8.60 13.40 -5.78
C ASN A 233 -8.20 13.20 -4.32
N TRP A 234 -7.43 14.14 -3.77
CA TRP A 234 -7.06 14.13 -2.36
C TRP A 234 -8.29 14.26 -1.44
N CYS A 235 -9.17 15.22 -1.72
CA CYS A 235 -10.41 15.41 -0.98
C CYS A 235 -11.36 14.21 -1.08
N SER A 236 -11.31 13.42 -2.17
CA SER A 236 -12.11 12.19 -2.30
C SER A 236 -11.76 11.12 -1.26
N VAL A 237 -10.58 11.22 -0.63
CA VAL A 237 -10.10 10.30 0.40
C VAL A 237 -10.07 10.97 1.78
N MET A 238 -9.54 12.19 1.86
CA MET A 238 -9.31 12.87 3.14
C MET A 238 -10.50 13.69 3.64
N GLY A 239 -11.47 13.96 2.77
CA GLY A 239 -12.60 14.84 3.03
C GLY A 239 -12.35 16.29 2.61
N SER A 240 -13.42 17.09 2.65
CA SER A 240 -13.40 18.51 2.26
C SER A 240 -12.70 19.41 3.28
N ASN A 241 -12.62 19.00 4.54
CA ASN A 241 -12.10 19.81 5.64
C ASN A 241 -10.60 19.54 5.88
N PRO A 242 -9.69 20.50 5.59
CA PRO A 242 -8.25 20.30 5.73
C PRO A 242 -7.77 20.03 7.15
N LEU A 243 -8.49 20.55 8.15
CA LEU A 243 -8.19 20.33 9.58
C LEU A 243 -8.36 18.87 10.00
N LEU A 244 -9.19 18.10 9.29
CA LEU A 244 -9.48 16.70 9.59
C LEU A 244 -8.61 15.74 8.79
N TRP A 245 -7.72 16.24 7.91
CA TRP A 245 -6.89 15.38 7.05
C TRP A 245 -5.90 14.55 7.85
N LEU A 246 -5.34 15.11 8.91
CA LEU A 246 -4.45 14.42 9.84
C LEU A 246 -5.20 13.78 11.02
N GLY A 247 -6.52 13.98 11.09
CA GLY A 247 -7.37 13.44 12.14
C GLY A 247 -7.88 12.04 11.82
N ILE A 248 -8.00 11.21 12.86
CA ILE A 248 -8.66 9.89 12.78
C ILE A 248 -10.20 10.03 12.75
N TYR A 249 -10.73 11.23 13.03
CA TYR A 249 -12.16 11.51 12.95
C TYR A 249 -12.65 11.37 11.50
N ILE A 250 -13.63 10.48 11.33
CA ILE A 250 -14.41 10.22 10.12
C ILE A 250 -15.63 11.13 10.16
#